data_AF-L2GKE0-F1
#
_entry.id   AF-L2GKE0-F1
#
_cell.length_a   1.000
_cell.length_b   1.000
_cell.length_c   1.000
_cell.angle_alpha   90.00
_cell.angle_beta   90.00
_cell.angle_gamma   90.00
#
_symmetry.space_group_name_H-M   'P 1'
#
loop_
_entity.id
_entity.type
_entity.pdbx_description
1 polymer ?
#
loop_
_entity_poly.entity_id
_entity_poly.type
_entity_poly.pdbx_seq_one_letter_code
_entity_poly.pdbx_strand_id
1 'polypeptide(L)'
;MNFFSDDDSALNLKFPFTVGGAERISKIQIKTERSMAVVSFSLPFNIQMNIQNAQQVSLEKRGDKFIYVFEFESVDDAVEWVGSKNATVQQKSRSDDVKALQREMNEFMIAYESKEKKKRKKLVDEDGFEYYE
;
A
#
# COMPACT_ATOMS: atom_id res chain seq x y z
N MET A 1 6.00 -34.49 -11.44
CA MET A 1 7.41 -34.08 -11.28
C MET A 1 7.39 -32.73 -10.58
N ASN A 2 7.79 -32.69 -9.32
CA ASN A 2 7.91 -31.44 -8.58
C ASN A 2 9.37 -30.99 -8.64
N PHE A 3 9.65 -29.95 -9.43
CA PHE A 3 10.95 -29.29 -9.43
C PHE A 3 10.95 -28.22 -8.34
N PHE A 4 11.27 -28.61 -7.11
CA PHE A 4 11.58 -27.65 -6.06
C PHE A 4 13.06 -27.29 -6.17
N SER A 5 13.34 -26.08 -6.65
CA SER A 5 14.63 -25.44 -6.44
C SER A 5 14.53 -24.63 -5.15
N ASP A 6 14.88 -25.25 -4.02
CA ASP A 6 15.12 -24.54 -2.75
C ASP A 6 16.41 -23.72 -2.90
N ASP A 7 16.31 -22.56 -3.53
CA ASP A 7 17.41 -21.59 -3.57
C ASP A 7 17.11 -20.51 -2.52
N ASP A 8 17.60 -20.72 -1.29
CA ASP A 8 17.56 -19.75 -0.19
C ASP A 8 18.33 -18.50 -0.63
N SER A 9 17.61 -17.52 -1.16
CA SER A 9 18.21 -16.39 -1.86
C SER A 9 17.51 -15.09 -1.48
N ALA A 10 18.32 -14.04 -1.33
CA ALA A 10 17.86 -12.78 -0.77
C ALA A 10 17.25 -11.88 -1.85
N LEU A 11 16.04 -11.38 -1.59
CA LEU A 11 15.43 -10.26 -2.30
C LEU A 11 16.15 -8.97 -1.94
N ASN A 12 16.63 -8.25 -2.95
CA ASN A 12 17.21 -6.93 -2.82
C ASN A 12 16.12 -5.87 -3.02
N LEU A 13 15.72 -5.22 -1.93
CA LEU A 13 14.78 -4.10 -1.94
C LEU A 13 15.55 -2.79 -2.01
N LYS A 14 15.49 -2.12 -3.16
CA LYS A 14 16.00 -0.75 -3.35
C LYS A 14 14.94 0.26 -2.93
N PHE A 15 15.23 1.06 -1.91
CA PHE A 15 14.33 2.09 -1.44
C PHE A 15 14.51 3.40 -2.22
N PRO A 16 13.43 4.16 -2.48
CA PRO A 16 13.46 5.39 -3.29
C PRO A 16 13.92 6.60 -2.47
N PHE A 17 14.89 6.41 -1.57
CA PHE A 17 15.47 7.47 -0.76
C PHE A 17 16.93 7.15 -0.46
N THR A 18 17.71 8.20 -0.21
CA THR A 18 19.10 8.10 0.21
C THR A 18 19.23 8.54 1.66
N VAL A 19 20.19 7.94 2.38
CA VAL A 19 20.57 8.38 3.73
C VAL A 19 22.06 8.65 3.70
N GLY A 20 22.46 9.90 3.91
CA GLY A 20 23.88 10.31 3.82
C GLY A 20 24.46 10.18 2.40
N GLY A 21 23.64 10.31 1.36
CA GLY A 21 24.07 10.22 -0.04
C GLY A 21 24.19 8.79 -0.60
N ALA A 22 24.01 7.76 0.23
CA ALA A 22 24.02 6.36 -0.21
C ALA A 22 22.59 5.84 -0.47
N GLU A 23 22.44 5.04 -1.53
CA GLU A 23 21.20 4.28 -1.77
C GLU A 23 20.99 3.23 -0.68
N ARG A 24 19.73 3.07 -0.24
CA ARG A 24 19.37 2.03 0.71
C ARG A 24 18.88 0.79 -0.03
N ILE A 25 19.70 -0.26 0.02
CA ILE A 25 19.34 -1.61 -0.41
C ILE A 25 19.22 -2.47 0.84
N SER A 26 18.07 -3.12 1.03
CA SER A 26 17.86 -4.11 2.08
C SER A 26 17.77 -5.50 1.48
N LYS A 27 18.46 -6.46 2.10
CA LYS A 27 18.44 -7.87 1.69
C LYS A 27 17.51 -8.66 2.60
N ILE A 28 16.53 -9.34 2.02
CA ILE A 28 15.54 -10.12 2.78
C ILE A 28 15.52 -11.53 2.24
N GLN A 29 15.67 -12.51 3.13
CA GLN A 29 15.56 -13.90 2.73
C GLN A 29 14.12 -14.21 2.32
N ILE A 30 13.95 -14.70 1.11
CA ILE A 30 12.65 -15.12 0.58
C ILE A 30 12.76 -16.52 0.02
N LYS A 31 11.63 -17.22 0.06
CA LYS A 31 11.42 -18.38 -0.80
C LYS A 31 10.68 -17.91 -2.05
N THR A 32 11.18 -18.33 -3.19
CA THR A 32 10.63 -17.98 -4.49
C THR A 32 10.18 -19.25 -5.20
N GLU A 33 9.00 -19.21 -5.79
CA GLU A 33 8.51 -20.23 -6.69
C GLU A 33 8.31 -19.60 -8.07
N ARG A 34 8.70 -20.30 -9.13
CA ARG A 34 8.53 -19.84 -10.51
C ARG A 34 7.84 -20.92 -11.33
N SER A 35 6.84 -20.51 -12.10
CA SER A 35 6.21 -21.32 -13.14
C SER A 35 6.12 -20.50 -14.42
N MET A 36 6.90 -20.88 -15.44
CA MET A 36 7.03 -20.10 -16.70
C MET A 36 7.43 -18.64 -16.44
N ALA A 37 6.60 -17.68 -16.87
CA ALA A 37 6.79 -16.25 -16.67
C ALA A 37 6.18 -15.74 -15.36
N VAL A 38 5.63 -16.62 -14.51
CA VAL A 38 5.04 -16.23 -13.23
C VAL A 38 6.00 -16.55 -12.10
N VAL A 39 6.19 -15.60 -11.21
CA VAL A 39 6.99 -15.74 -9.99
C VAL A 39 6.15 -15.38 -8.78
N SER A 40 6.20 -16.21 -7.75
CA SER A 40 5.60 -15.94 -6.46
C SER A 40 6.63 -15.99 -5.34
N PHE A 41 6.44 -15.16 -4.32
CA PHE A 41 7.28 -15.16 -3.12
C PHE A 41 6.49 -14.59 -1.94
N SER A 42 7.03 -14.74 -0.73
CA SER A 42 6.40 -14.24 0.49
C SER A 42 7.28 -13.29 1.29
N LEU A 43 6.65 -12.30 1.91
CA LEU A 43 7.28 -11.35 2.83
C LEU A 43 6.48 -11.23 4.14
N PRO A 44 7.13 -10.92 5.28
CA PRO A 44 6.45 -10.74 6.56
C PRO A 44 5.72 -9.38 6.69
N PHE A 45 5.78 -8.51 5.68
CA PHE A 45 5.14 -7.20 5.69
C PHE A 45 4.63 -6.80 4.31
N ASN A 46 3.62 -5.94 4.30
CA ASN A 46 3.05 -5.39 3.07
C ASN A 46 3.84 -4.15 2.65
N ILE A 47 4.52 -4.26 1.52
CA ILE A 47 5.20 -3.17 0.84
C ILE A 47 4.77 -3.13 -0.62
N GLN A 48 4.56 -1.92 -1.15
CA GLN A 48 4.41 -1.72 -2.59
C GLN A 48 5.79 -1.71 -3.23
N MET A 49 5.96 -2.51 -4.27
CA MET A 49 7.22 -2.62 -4.98
C MET A 49 6.96 -2.77 -6.48
N ASN A 50 7.95 -2.35 -7.27
CA ASN A 50 8.01 -2.53 -8.69
C ASN A 50 9.14 -3.50 -9.03
N ILE A 51 8.86 -4.41 -9.97
CA ILE A 51 9.84 -5.30 -10.56
C ILE A 51 9.89 -4.97 -12.06
N GLN A 52 11.08 -4.85 -12.62
CA GLN A 52 11.26 -4.54 -14.03
C GLN A 52 10.67 -5.67 -14.90
N ASN A 53 9.97 -5.29 -15.98
CA ASN A 53 9.31 -6.19 -16.93
C ASN A 53 8.31 -7.16 -16.27
N ALA A 54 7.70 -6.75 -15.15
CA ALA A 54 6.71 -7.56 -14.44
C ALA A 54 5.53 -6.73 -13.94
N GLN A 55 4.36 -7.34 -13.98
CA GLN A 55 3.13 -6.82 -13.41
C GLN A 55 2.74 -7.62 -12.17
N GLN A 56 2.36 -6.94 -11.09
CA GLN A 56 1.78 -7.62 -9.93
C GLN A 56 0.37 -8.10 -10.27
N VAL A 57 0.17 -9.42 -10.29
CA VAL A 57 -1.12 -10.05 -10.60
C VAL A 57 -1.94 -10.26 -9.34
N SER A 58 -1.28 -10.60 -8.22
CA SER A 58 -1.96 -10.85 -6.95
C SER A 58 -1.11 -10.46 -5.75
N LEU A 59 -1.79 -10.04 -4.68
CA LEU A 59 -1.25 -9.81 -3.35
C LEU A 59 -2.23 -10.36 -2.32
N GLU A 60 -1.89 -11.46 -1.67
CA GLU A 60 -2.72 -12.11 -0.66
C GLU A 60 -2.07 -12.06 0.72
N LYS A 61 -2.85 -11.83 1.77
CA LYS A 61 -2.39 -12.03 3.15
C LYS A 61 -2.76 -13.45 3.59
N ARG A 62 -1.76 -14.26 3.98
CA ARG A 62 -1.96 -15.58 4.60
C ARG A 62 -1.23 -15.63 5.93
N GLY A 63 -1.99 -15.66 7.02
CA GLY A 63 -1.44 -15.60 8.38
C GLY A 63 -0.67 -14.30 8.63
N ASP A 64 0.61 -14.44 8.96
CA ASP A 64 1.57 -13.36 9.23
C ASP A 64 2.36 -12.92 8.00
N LYS A 65 2.08 -13.50 6.81
CA LYS A 65 2.82 -13.23 5.58
C LYS A 65 1.93 -12.66 4.48
N PHE A 66 2.58 -11.92 3.59
CA PHE A 66 2.03 -11.41 2.34
C PHE A 66 2.66 -12.20 1.20
N ILE A 67 1.81 -12.80 0.37
CA ILE A 67 2.20 -13.56 -0.82
C ILE A 67 2.04 -12.66 -2.02
N TYR A 68 3.13 -12.45 -2.73
CA TYR A 68 3.23 -11.67 -3.94
C TYR A 68 3.25 -12.60 -5.14
N VAL A 69 2.49 -12.26 -6.17
CA VAL A 69 2.52 -12.97 -7.46
C VAL A 69 2.73 -11.94 -8.56
N PHE A 70 3.79 -12.14 -9.34
CA PHE A 70 4.16 -11.32 -10.47
C PHE A 70 4.17 -12.14 -11.74
N GLU A 71 3.66 -11.56 -12.82
CA GLU A 71 3.75 -12.09 -14.17
C GLU A 71 4.71 -11.21 -14.97
N PHE A 72 5.71 -11.83 -15.56
CA PHE A 72 6.72 -11.18 -16.37
C PHE A 72 6.31 -11.16 -17.84
N GLU A 73 6.83 -10.19 -18.59
CA GLU A 73 6.58 -10.06 -20.03
C GLU A 73 7.05 -11.30 -20.82
N SER A 74 8.15 -11.93 -20.37
CA SER A 74 8.66 -13.18 -20.93
C SER A 74 9.16 -14.16 -19.87
N VAL A 75 9.34 -15.42 -20.28
CA VAL A 75 9.96 -16.45 -19.42
C VAL A 75 11.41 -16.10 -19.10
N ASP A 76 12.13 -15.48 -20.03
CA ASP A 76 13.52 -15.10 -19.86
C ASP A 76 13.67 -13.98 -18.81
N ASP A 77 12.76 -13.00 -18.82
CA ASP A 77 12.70 -11.95 -17.78
C ASP A 77 12.48 -12.55 -16.39
N ALA A 78 11.58 -13.53 -16.27
CA ALA A 78 11.35 -14.21 -15.00
C ALA A 78 12.59 -14.99 -14.52
N VAL A 79 13.35 -15.60 -15.44
CA VAL A 79 14.60 -16.29 -15.12
C VAL A 79 15.69 -15.31 -14.69
N GLU A 80 15.87 -14.20 -15.41
CA GLU A 80 16.80 -13.12 -15.02
C GLU A 80 16.45 -12.55 -13.66
N TRP A 81 15.17 -12.34 -13.39
CA TRP A 81 14.73 -11.85 -12.09
C TRP A 81 14.96 -12.85 -10.98
N VAL A 82 14.72 -14.14 -11.20
CA VAL A 82 15.07 -15.17 -10.20
C VAL A 82 16.58 -15.19 -9.94
N GLY A 83 17.43 -14.88 -10.92
CA GLY A 83 18.87 -14.73 -10.69
C GLY A 83 19.25 -13.51 -9.85
N SER A 84 18.63 -12.36 -10.11
CA SER A 84 19.02 -11.07 -9.51
C SER A 84 18.23 -10.66 -8.26
N LYS A 85 16.96 -11.07 -8.20
CA LYS A 85 15.94 -10.78 -7.17
C LYS A 85 15.93 -9.31 -6.76
N ASN A 86 15.93 -8.41 -7.74
CA ASN A 86 15.90 -6.98 -7.50
C ASN A 86 14.47 -6.44 -7.58
N ALA A 87 14.06 -5.69 -6.57
CA ALA A 87 12.80 -4.96 -6.59
C ALA A 87 13.00 -3.53 -6.06
N THR A 88 12.28 -2.58 -6.64
CA THR A 88 12.30 -1.18 -6.19
C THR A 88 11.06 -0.91 -5.37
N VAL A 89 11.23 -0.47 -4.14
CA VAL A 89 10.11 -0.09 -3.27
C VAL A 89 9.47 1.18 -3.82
N GLN A 90 8.15 1.18 -3.93
CA GLN A 90 7.40 2.37 -4.29
C GLN A 90 7.13 3.20 -3.04
N GLN A 91 7.38 4.51 -3.14
CA GLN A 91 6.94 5.43 -2.13
C GLN A 91 5.42 5.53 -2.23
N LYS A 92 4.70 5.09 -1.20
CA LYS A 92 3.28 5.44 -1.08
C LYS A 92 3.21 6.96 -1.06
N SER A 93 2.72 7.57 -2.14
CA SER A 93 2.26 8.95 -2.09
C SER A 93 1.11 8.97 -1.09
N ARG A 94 1.30 9.67 0.03
CA ARG A 94 0.26 9.96 1.04
C ARG A 94 -0.99 10.67 0.46
N SER A 95 -1.05 10.91 -0.84
CA SER A 95 -2.09 11.69 -1.52
C SER A 95 -3.49 11.10 -1.36
N ASP A 96 -3.60 9.77 -1.33
CA ASP A 96 -4.92 9.11 -1.31
C ASP A 96 -5.57 9.20 0.08
N ASP A 97 -4.76 9.36 1.13
CA ASP A 97 -5.22 9.58 2.51
C ASP A 97 -5.77 11.00 2.70
N VAL A 98 -5.22 12.01 2.00
CA VAL A 98 -5.64 13.41 2.19
C VAL A 98 -7.07 13.64 1.69
N LYS A 99 -7.45 13.04 0.56
CA LYS A 99 -8.83 13.14 0.05
C LYS A 99 -9.83 12.39 0.92
N ALA A 100 -9.43 11.21 1.42
CA ALA A 100 -10.25 10.44 2.37
C ALA A 100 -10.44 11.21 3.68
N LEU A 101 -9.36 11.76 4.25
CA LEU A 101 -9.39 12.63 5.43
C LEU A 101 -10.22 13.89 5.21
N GLN A 102 -10.09 14.57 4.07
CA GLN A 102 -10.91 15.73 3.74
C GLN A 102 -12.39 15.38 3.65
N ARG A 103 -12.73 14.23 3.07
CA ARG A 103 -14.11 13.76 3.01
C ARG A 103 -14.67 13.47 4.41
N GLU A 104 -13.92 12.74 5.23
CA GLU A 104 -14.32 12.45 6.62
C GLU A 104 -14.50 13.73 7.44
N MET A 105 -13.59 14.69 7.29
CA MET A 105 -13.67 15.97 7.99
C MET A 105 -14.88 16.81 7.55
N ASN A 106 -15.18 16.82 6.25
CA ASN A 106 -16.38 17.49 5.72
C ASN A 106 -17.67 16.82 6.21
N GLU A 107 -17.75 15.49 6.17
CA GLU A 107 -18.90 14.74 6.67
C GLU A 107 -19.14 15.00 8.17
N PHE A 108 -18.07 15.03 8.96
CA PHE A 108 -18.13 15.37 10.37
C PHE A 108 -18.64 16.80 10.61
N MET A 109 -18.13 17.79 9.87
CA MET A 109 -18.55 19.19 10.00
C MET A 109 -20.04 19.37 9.64
N ILE A 110 -20.50 18.75 8.55
CA ILE A 110 -21.92 18.77 8.15
C ILE A 110 -22.81 18.12 9.22
N ALA A 111 -22.38 16.99 9.79
CA ALA A 111 -23.10 16.30 10.85
C ALA A 111 -23.13 17.12 12.16
N TYR A 112 -22.08 17.88 12.45
CA TYR A 112 -22.00 18.78 13.61
C TYR A 112 -22.93 19.99 13.44
N GLU A 113 -22.84 20.70 12.31
CA GLU A 113 -23.68 21.87 12.04
C GLU A 113 -25.17 21.53 12.02
N SER A 114 -25.54 20.38 11.43
CA SER A 114 -26.92 19.92 11.39
C SER A 114 -27.47 19.56 12.78
N LYS A 115 -26.61 19.19 13.74
CA LYS A 115 -26.99 18.94 15.14
C LYS A 115 -27.05 20.23 15.96
N GLU A 116 -26.15 21.19 15.73
CA GLU A 116 -26.16 22.50 16.40
C GLU A 116 -27.34 23.37 15.95
N LYS A 117 -27.62 23.44 14.64
CA LYS A 117 -28.77 24.19 14.11
C LYS A 117 -30.12 23.67 14.58
N LYS A 118 -30.20 22.38 14.93
CA LYS A 118 -31.42 21.77 15.50
C LYS A 118 -31.61 22.05 16.99
N LYS A 119 -30.55 22.44 17.71
CA LYS A 119 -30.62 22.75 19.15
C LYS A 119 -31.07 24.18 19.42
N ARG A 120 -30.65 25.15 18.61
CA ARG A 120 -31.00 26.56 18.80
C ARG A 120 -32.39 26.86 18.22
N LYS A 121 -33.43 26.76 19.05
CA LYS A 121 -34.71 27.40 18.72
C LYS A 121 -34.60 28.88 19.06
N LYS A 122 -34.69 29.73 18.03
CA LYS A 122 -34.82 31.17 18.21
C LYS A 122 -36.23 31.46 18.70
N LEU A 123 -36.35 31.95 19.92
CA LEU A 123 -37.60 32.47 20.47
C LEU A 123 -37.55 33.99 20.39
N VAL A 124 -38.62 34.60 19.89
CA VAL A 124 -38.79 36.06 19.82
C VAL A 124 -39.97 36.39 20.71
N ASP A 125 -39.77 37.26 21.70
CA ASP A 125 -40.84 37.73 22.57
C ASP A 125 -41.65 38.88 21.92
N GLU A 126 -42.74 39.29 22.58
CA GLU A 126 -43.64 40.35 22.07
C GLU A 126 -42.98 41.74 22.05
N ASP A 127 -41.86 41.92 22.76
CA ASP A 127 -41.06 43.15 22.80
C ASP A 127 -39.91 43.15 21.77
N GLY A 128 -39.79 42.08 20.96
CA GLY A 128 -38.80 41.96 19.89
C GLY A 128 -37.40 41.56 20.36
N PHE A 129 -37.24 41.10 21.60
CA PHE A 129 -35.97 40.56 22.09
C PHE A 129 -35.80 39.09 21.67
N GLU A 130 -34.60 38.79 21.17
CA GLU A 130 -34.25 37.46 20.66
C GLU A 130 -33.50 36.66 21.72
N TYR A 131 -33.99 35.46 22.03
CA TYR A 131 -33.32 34.50 22.91
C TYR A 131 -33.01 33.21 22.17
N TYR A 132 -31.91 32.57 22.58
CA TYR A 132 -31.49 31.27 22.10
C TYR A 132 -31.55 30.28 23.26
N GLU A 133 -32.30 29.18 23.11
CA GLU A 133 -32.18 27.99 23.97
C GLU A 133 -30.93 27.17 23.61
#